data_AF-A0A7J8FUJ8-F1
#
_entry.id   AF-A0A7J8FUJ8-F1
#
_cell.length_a   1.000
_cell.length_b   1.000
_cell.length_c   1.000
_cell.angle_alpha   90.00
_cell.angle_beta   90.00
_cell.angle_gamma   90.00
#
_symmetry.space_group_name_H-M   'P 1'
#
loop_
_entity.id
_entity.type
_entity.pdbx_description
1 polymer ?
#
loop_
_entity_poly.entity_id
_entity_poly.type
_entity_poly.pdbx_seq_one_letter_code
_entity_poly.pdbx_strand_id
1 'polypeptide(L)'
;MCEDSGKTIPRPRNKCQGFIFDLVTNKIFNIIIMVLICFQAITIMIQSDEQSLQMDTALSWIDLVFVILYTAECVLKLISFHCNYFTSGWNIFDFMLVILSITALLLPQMVGYYLVPLSLVRLILLSRIIHVLRPGKGPKVFHDLLLPLMLFLPALLNIGLLIFLVMFVYAIFGMYNFAYVKKDAGINDVSNFETFGSSMLCLFQVTIFAGWDGMLDAIFNSQWSDCDPDKINPGTQVRGDCGNPLVGIIYFVSYILIVWLIIVNMYIVVVVDFLNIASKKKAKSLSEDDFRKFFQVWKRFDPDGTQYIDSSKLSDFAAALDPPLSVAKPNKGQLVAMDLPMAVGDRIHCLDILLAFTKRFVGKDVKMEKLLSEMESGFVLANPFKITYEPITTTLKRKQEAVSATIIQRAYKSYRLRQHDKNTSDIHMIDDDREGQATKGDV
;
A
#
# COMPACT_ATOMS: atom_id res chain seq x y z
N MET A 1 -7.48 -9.25 -3.12
CA MET A 1 -7.24 -8.10 -2.20
C MET A 1 -8.56 -7.39 -1.98
N CYS A 2 -9.35 -7.89 -1.05
CA CYS A 2 -10.60 -7.28 -0.58
C CYS A 2 -10.53 -7.29 0.94
N GLU A 3 -9.54 -6.59 1.48
CA GLU A 3 -9.37 -6.32 2.91
C GLU A 3 -8.92 -4.87 2.99
N ASP A 4 -9.88 -3.96 2.91
CA ASP A 4 -9.83 -2.60 3.48
C ASP A 4 -11.10 -1.77 3.12
N SER A 5 -12.24 -2.44 2.92
CA SER A 5 -13.54 -1.79 3.15
C SER A 5 -13.71 -1.65 4.67
N GLY A 6 -13.09 -0.60 5.22
CA GLY A 6 -13.06 -0.26 6.62
C GLY A 6 -14.45 -0.20 7.25
N LYS A 7 -14.92 -1.32 7.79
CA LYS A 7 -15.83 -1.31 8.93
C LYS A 7 -15.05 -0.72 10.09
N THR A 8 -15.20 0.59 10.29
CA THR A 8 -14.75 1.23 11.53
C THR A 8 -15.38 0.46 12.68
N ILE A 9 -14.56 -0.13 13.53
CA ILE A 9 -15.04 -0.95 14.65
C ILE A 9 -15.91 -0.02 15.51
N PRO A 10 -17.19 -0.34 15.72
CA PRO A 10 -18.09 0.56 16.43
C PRO A 10 -17.60 0.72 17.87
N ARG A 11 -17.58 1.98 18.34
CA ARG A 11 -17.17 2.31 19.70
C ARG A 11 -18.10 1.60 20.71
N PRO A 12 -17.55 0.90 21.72
CA PRO A 12 -18.37 0.22 22.72
C PRO A 12 -19.23 1.21 23.52
N ARG A 13 -20.44 0.79 23.91
CA ARG A 13 -21.41 1.62 24.65
C ARG A 13 -20.98 1.96 26.09
N ASN A 14 -20.17 1.11 26.71
CA ASN A 14 -19.73 1.30 28.10
C ASN A 14 -18.69 2.42 28.21
N LYS A 15 -18.85 3.34 29.17
CA LYS A 15 -17.95 4.51 29.31
C LYS A 15 -16.48 4.12 29.54
N CYS A 16 -16.21 3.14 30.41
CA CYS A 16 -14.84 2.69 30.69
C CYS A 16 -14.21 2.00 29.46
N GLN A 17 -14.97 1.16 28.75
CA GLN A 17 -14.47 0.52 27.53
C GLN A 17 -14.31 1.52 26.39
N GLY A 18 -15.19 2.52 26.30
CA GLY A 18 -15.07 3.62 25.34
C GLY A 18 -13.80 4.43 25.55
N PHE A 19 -13.42 4.71 26.80
CA PHE A 19 -12.15 5.38 27.12
C PHE A 19 -10.93 4.54 26.72
N ILE A 20 -10.94 3.22 27.01
CA ILE A 20 -9.87 2.30 26.60
C ILE A 20 -9.79 2.22 25.07
N PHE A 21 -10.94 2.17 24.39
CA PHE A 21 -11.02 2.17 22.93
C PHE A 21 -10.42 3.45 22.33
N ASP A 22 -10.74 4.61 22.91
CA ASP A 22 -10.23 5.90 22.47
C ASP A 22 -8.69 6.00 22.70
N LEU A 23 -8.18 5.45 23.81
CA LEU A 23 -6.75 5.37 24.10
C LEU A 23 -6.00 4.49 23.09
N VAL A 24 -6.46 3.26 22.87
CA VAL A 24 -5.81 2.26 21.98
C VAL A 24 -5.86 2.70 20.51
N THR A 25 -6.94 3.38 20.12
CA THR A 25 -7.12 3.88 18.74
C THR A 25 -6.31 5.17 18.48
N ASN A 26 -5.81 5.83 19.53
CA ASN A 26 -5.04 7.06 19.40
C ASN A 26 -3.71 6.82 18.66
N LYS A 27 -3.35 7.74 17.75
CA LYS A 27 -2.06 7.72 17.04
C LYS A 27 -0.88 7.78 18.00
N ILE A 28 -0.99 8.53 19.09
CA ILE A 28 0.08 8.67 20.10
C ILE A 28 0.39 7.30 20.74
N PHE A 29 -0.63 6.52 21.08
CA PHE A 29 -0.45 5.19 21.63
C PHE A 29 0.34 4.28 20.67
N ASN A 30 -0.01 4.29 19.38
CA ASN A 30 0.71 3.52 18.37
C ASN A 30 2.18 4.00 18.20
N ILE A 31 2.46 5.31 18.32
CA ILE A 31 3.83 5.85 18.29
C ILE A 31 4.63 5.37 19.50
N ILE A 32 4.03 5.37 20.71
CA ILE A 32 4.70 4.91 21.93
C ILE A 32 5.11 3.43 21.79
N ILE A 33 4.22 2.57 21.28
CA ILE A 33 4.54 1.17 21.04
C ILE A 33 5.67 1.03 20.01
N MET A 34 5.64 1.82 18.94
CA MET A 34 6.71 1.81 17.93
C MET A 34 8.07 2.21 18.52
N VAL A 35 8.10 3.22 19.40
CA VAL A 35 9.32 3.64 20.10
C VAL A 35 9.81 2.54 21.07
N LEU A 36 8.89 1.86 21.76
CA LEU A 36 9.23 0.75 22.65
C LEU A 36 9.92 -0.40 21.90
N ILE A 37 9.44 -0.74 20.70
CA ILE A 37 10.07 -1.73 19.82
C ILE A 37 11.48 -1.31 19.42
N CYS A 38 11.70 -0.03 19.10
CA CYS A 38 13.03 0.48 18.81
C CYS A 38 13.98 0.35 20.01
N PHE A 39 13.52 0.67 21.22
CA PHE A 39 14.33 0.49 22.43
C PHE A 39 14.68 -0.98 22.68
N GLN A 40 13.72 -1.89 22.47
CA GLN A 40 13.99 -3.32 22.58
C GLN A 40 15.00 -3.82 21.53
N ALA A 41 14.96 -3.29 20.31
CA ALA A 41 15.95 -3.63 19.30
C ALA A 41 17.36 -3.19 19.73
N ILE A 42 17.48 -1.99 20.32
CA ILE A 42 18.74 -1.47 20.85
C ILE A 42 19.26 -2.36 21.98
N THR A 43 18.41 -2.83 22.90
CA THR A 43 18.85 -3.69 24.00
C THR A 43 19.38 -5.04 23.50
N ILE A 44 18.83 -5.57 22.40
CA ILE A 44 19.36 -6.75 21.73
C ILE A 44 20.71 -6.46 21.05
N MET A 45 20.88 -5.29 20.42
CA MET A 45 22.14 -4.89 19.78
C MET A 45 23.29 -4.68 20.77
N ILE A 46 22.99 -4.33 22.02
CA ILE A 46 24.01 -4.15 23.08
C ILE A 46 24.55 -5.51 23.57
N GLN A 47 23.82 -6.61 23.38
CA GLN A 47 24.25 -7.93 23.84
C GLN A 47 25.52 -8.38 23.11
N SER A 48 26.46 -8.93 23.87
CA SER A 48 27.73 -9.47 23.37
C SER A 48 27.94 -10.88 23.90
N ASP A 49 28.72 -11.70 23.18
CA ASP A 49 28.92 -13.11 23.53
C ASP A 49 29.68 -13.27 24.86
N GLU A 50 30.68 -12.41 25.11
CA GLU A 50 31.39 -12.32 26.39
C GLU A 50 30.86 -11.16 27.24
N GLN A 51 29.68 -11.33 27.85
CA GLN A 51 29.12 -10.33 28.76
C GLN A 51 29.22 -10.74 30.23
N SER A 52 29.36 -9.75 31.11
CA SER A 52 29.40 -10.00 32.56
C SER A 52 28.05 -10.48 33.08
N LEU A 53 28.05 -11.32 34.11
CA LEU A 53 26.84 -11.86 34.74
C LEU A 53 25.89 -10.77 35.27
N GLN A 54 26.43 -9.60 35.63
CA GLN A 54 25.65 -8.42 36.01
C GLN A 54 24.89 -7.83 34.82
N MET A 55 25.51 -7.78 33.65
CA MET A 55 24.89 -7.29 32.41
C MET A 55 23.79 -8.26 31.95
N ASP A 56 24.03 -9.58 32.00
CA ASP A 56 23.02 -10.60 31.71
C ASP A 56 21.77 -10.44 32.59
N THR A 57 21.99 -10.24 33.90
CA THR A 57 20.90 -10.07 34.85
C THR A 57 20.13 -8.79 34.57
N ALA A 58 20.82 -7.68 34.31
CA ALA A 58 20.19 -6.39 33.99
C ALA A 58 19.35 -6.47 32.70
N LEU A 59 19.90 -7.07 31.64
CA LEU A 59 19.20 -7.27 30.37
C LEU A 59 17.97 -8.17 30.53
N SER A 60 18.07 -9.22 31.34
CA SER A 60 16.94 -10.11 31.65
C SER A 60 15.79 -9.37 32.35
N TRP A 61 16.09 -8.45 33.27
CA TRP A 61 15.08 -7.60 33.90
C TRP A 61 14.44 -6.64 32.91
N ILE A 62 15.23 -6.06 32.00
CA ILE A 62 14.73 -5.18 30.94
C ILE A 62 13.78 -5.95 29.99
N ASP A 63 14.17 -7.16 29.59
CA ASP A 63 13.33 -8.03 28.75
C ASP A 63 12.01 -8.40 29.44
N LEU A 64 12.03 -8.66 30.76
CA LEU A 64 10.81 -8.88 31.54
C LEU A 64 9.89 -7.65 31.51
N VAL A 65 10.43 -6.45 31.69
CA VAL A 65 9.66 -5.20 31.62
C VAL A 65 9.02 -5.03 30.24
N PHE A 66 9.75 -5.31 29.16
CA PHE A 66 9.18 -5.28 27.81
C PHE A 66 8.03 -6.26 27.64
N VAL A 67 8.19 -7.52 28.07
CA VAL A 67 7.11 -8.52 27.98
C VAL A 67 5.87 -8.08 28.74
N ILE A 68 6.03 -7.49 29.93
CA ILE A 68 4.90 -6.94 30.71
C ILE A 68 4.20 -5.82 29.94
N LEU A 69 4.94 -4.87 29.36
CA LEU A 69 4.37 -3.77 28.59
C LEU A 69 3.60 -4.24 27.36
N TYR A 70 4.14 -5.20 26.60
CA TYR A 70 3.44 -5.77 25.44
C TYR A 70 2.23 -6.62 25.82
N THR A 71 2.31 -7.33 26.95
CA THR A 71 1.18 -8.07 27.48
C THR A 71 0.05 -7.10 27.86
N ALA A 72 0.39 -5.98 28.52
CA ALA A 72 -0.58 -4.94 28.85
C ALA A 72 -1.21 -4.32 27.60
N GLU A 73 -0.42 -4.00 26.57
CA GLU A 73 -0.92 -3.53 25.28
C GLU A 73 -1.90 -4.52 24.65
N CYS A 74 -1.53 -5.81 24.61
CA CYS A 74 -2.35 -6.87 24.04
C CYS A 74 -3.69 -7.01 24.78
N VAL A 75 -3.66 -7.00 26.12
CA VAL A 75 -4.87 -7.05 26.96
C VAL A 75 -5.75 -5.82 26.73
N LEU A 76 -5.18 -4.61 26.65
CA LEU A 76 -5.94 -3.38 26.37
C LEU A 76 -6.63 -3.45 24.99
N LYS A 77 -5.93 -3.92 23.96
CA LYS A 77 -6.50 -4.13 22.63
C LYS A 77 -7.60 -5.20 22.64
N LEU A 78 -7.42 -6.29 23.39
CA LEU A 78 -8.41 -7.37 23.51
C LEU A 78 -9.69 -6.87 24.18
N ILE A 79 -9.58 -6.10 25.26
CA ILE A 79 -10.72 -5.47 25.95
C ILE A 79 -11.42 -4.45 25.06
N SER A 80 -10.67 -3.73 24.23
CA SER A 80 -11.22 -2.74 23.29
C SER A 80 -12.00 -3.40 22.15
N PHE A 81 -11.38 -4.36 21.45
CA PHE A 81 -11.90 -4.90 20.20
C PHE A 81 -12.68 -6.23 20.34
N HIS A 82 -12.58 -6.92 21.49
CA HIS A 82 -13.22 -8.22 21.74
C HIS A 82 -12.96 -9.22 20.60
N CYS A 83 -14.00 -9.85 20.04
CA CYS A 83 -13.88 -10.78 18.92
C CYS A 83 -13.35 -10.12 17.64
N ASN A 84 -13.55 -8.80 17.47
CA ASN A 84 -13.00 -8.06 16.34
C ASN A 84 -11.48 -7.86 16.45
N TYR A 85 -10.85 -8.23 17.57
CA TYR A 85 -9.40 -8.29 17.65
C TYR A 85 -8.82 -9.35 16.69
N PHE A 86 -9.47 -10.51 16.62
CA PHE A 86 -9.03 -11.68 15.83
C PHE A 86 -9.42 -11.61 14.35
N THR A 87 -10.07 -10.54 13.90
CA THR A 87 -10.30 -10.35 12.45
C THR A 87 -9.09 -9.78 11.74
N SER A 88 -8.17 -9.12 12.46
CA SER A 88 -6.95 -8.56 11.89
C SER A 88 -5.78 -9.53 12.06
N GLY A 89 -5.22 -10.04 10.95
CA GLY A 89 -4.06 -10.95 10.98
C GLY A 89 -2.86 -10.40 11.75
N TRP A 90 -2.65 -9.09 11.71
CA TRP A 90 -1.58 -8.41 12.47
C TRP A 90 -1.79 -8.43 13.99
N ASN A 91 -3.04 -8.41 14.46
CA ASN A 91 -3.36 -8.54 15.87
C ASN A 91 -3.23 -10.00 16.32
N ILE A 92 -3.61 -10.97 15.49
CA ILE A 92 -3.38 -12.40 15.76
C ILE A 92 -1.88 -12.67 15.92
N PHE A 93 -1.05 -12.15 15.01
CA PHE A 93 0.40 -12.27 15.08
C PHE A 93 0.97 -11.69 16.38
N ASP A 94 0.54 -10.48 16.75
CA ASP A 94 0.94 -9.80 17.99
C ASP A 94 0.60 -10.63 19.24
N PHE A 95 -0.62 -11.18 19.28
CA PHE A 95 -1.07 -12.09 20.35
C PHE A 95 -0.22 -13.36 20.45
N MET A 96 0.10 -13.99 19.32
CA MET A 96 0.98 -15.16 19.28
C MET A 96 2.38 -14.83 19.81
N LEU A 97 2.95 -13.68 19.45
CA LEU A 97 4.26 -13.25 19.95
C LEU A 97 4.27 -13.01 21.47
N VAL A 98 3.20 -12.43 22.02
CA VAL A 98 3.04 -12.26 23.47
C VAL A 98 2.99 -13.62 24.16
N ILE A 99 2.19 -14.56 23.68
CA ILE A 99 2.13 -15.93 24.24
C ILE A 99 3.48 -16.62 24.18
N LEU A 100 4.17 -16.55 23.04
CA LEU A 100 5.49 -17.16 22.88
C LEU A 100 6.53 -16.54 23.83
N SER A 101 6.45 -15.24 24.08
CA SER A 101 7.39 -14.55 25.00
C SER A 101 7.10 -14.88 26.47
N ILE A 102 5.83 -14.98 26.86
CA ILE A 102 5.45 -15.42 28.21
C ILE A 102 5.88 -16.87 28.43
N THR A 103 5.63 -17.74 27.44
CA THR A 103 6.07 -19.13 27.46
C THR A 103 7.59 -19.23 27.57
N ALA A 104 8.34 -18.42 26.81
CA ALA A 104 9.80 -18.37 26.87
C ALA A 104 10.35 -17.96 28.25
N LEU A 105 9.65 -17.08 28.98
CA LEU A 105 10.03 -16.69 30.35
C LEU A 105 9.67 -17.76 31.40
N LEU A 106 8.53 -18.44 31.25
CA LEU A 106 8.02 -19.41 32.22
C LEU A 106 8.64 -20.81 32.07
N LEU A 107 8.95 -21.24 30.83
CA LEU A 107 9.43 -22.61 30.58
C LEU A 107 10.70 -22.98 31.37
N PRO A 108 11.73 -22.12 31.44
CA PRO A 108 12.94 -22.42 32.20
C PRO A 108 12.70 -22.67 33.69
N GLN A 109 11.69 -22.03 34.29
CA GLN A 109 11.32 -22.21 35.70
C GLN A 109 10.61 -23.54 35.97
N MET A 110 9.92 -24.09 34.98
CA MET A 110 9.08 -25.28 35.15
C MET A 110 9.76 -26.58 34.73
N VAL A 111 10.55 -26.56 33.64
CA VAL A 111 11.06 -27.79 32.99
C VAL A 111 12.58 -27.76 32.75
N GLY A 112 13.25 -26.68 33.16
CA GLY A 112 14.70 -26.49 32.99
C GLY A 112 15.08 -25.90 31.63
N TYR A 113 16.31 -25.35 31.56
CA TYR A 113 16.81 -24.52 30.46
C TYR A 113 16.99 -25.24 29.10
N TYR A 114 16.78 -26.56 29.02
CA TYR A 114 17.09 -27.35 27.82
C TYR A 114 16.00 -27.34 26.73
N LEU A 115 14.75 -27.00 27.05
CA LEU A 115 13.65 -27.09 26.07
C LEU A 115 13.52 -25.87 25.16
N VAL A 116 14.06 -24.71 25.54
CA VAL A 116 14.02 -23.50 24.70
C VAL A 116 15.43 -22.97 24.53
N PRO A 117 16.06 -23.18 23.36
CA PRO A 117 17.33 -22.56 23.03
C PRO A 117 17.24 -21.04 23.20
N LEU A 118 18.25 -20.45 23.85
CA LEU A 118 18.34 -18.99 24.05
C LEU A 118 18.25 -18.21 22.72
N SER A 119 18.74 -18.80 21.63
CA SER A 119 18.61 -18.29 20.27
C SER A 119 17.16 -18.16 19.80
N LEU A 120 16.27 -19.09 20.15
CA LEU A 120 14.84 -19.02 19.81
C LEU A 120 14.13 -17.92 20.59
N VAL A 121 14.47 -17.74 21.88
CA VAL A 121 13.93 -16.63 22.69
C VAL A 121 14.32 -15.29 22.06
N ARG A 122 15.60 -15.11 21.72
CA ARG A 122 16.09 -13.91 21.03
C ARG A 122 15.39 -13.67 19.70
N LEU A 123 15.14 -14.73 18.92
CA LEU A 123 14.41 -14.64 17.66
C LEU A 123 12.96 -14.19 17.85
N ILE A 124 12.26 -14.71 18.87
CA ILE A 124 10.90 -14.29 19.22
C ILE A 124 10.88 -12.80 19.60
N LEU A 125 11.87 -12.31 20.37
CA LEU A 125 11.96 -10.90 20.71
C LEU A 125 12.23 -10.02 19.48
N LEU A 126 13.14 -10.44 18.58
CA LEU A 126 13.43 -9.74 17.31
C LEU A 126 12.22 -9.70 16.37
N SER A 127 11.40 -10.75 16.36
CA SER A 127 10.21 -10.81 15.50
C SER A 127 9.20 -9.68 15.76
N ARG A 128 9.30 -8.99 16.90
CA ARG A 128 8.49 -7.81 17.22
C ARG A 128 8.77 -6.62 16.30
N ILE A 129 9.97 -6.55 15.70
CA ILE A 129 10.30 -5.54 14.68
C ILE A 129 9.38 -5.64 13.46
N ILE A 130 8.85 -6.84 13.17
CA ILE A 130 7.87 -7.05 12.09
C ILE A 130 6.61 -6.21 12.30
N HIS A 131 6.29 -5.82 13.54
CA HIS A 131 5.18 -4.91 13.83
C HIS A 131 5.34 -3.53 13.16
N VAL A 132 6.59 -3.04 13.00
CA VAL A 132 6.87 -1.77 12.31
C VAL A 132 6.47 -1.82 10.83
N LEU A 133 6.42 -3.03 10.25
CA LEU A 133 6.00 -3.28 8.87
C LEU A 133 4.47 -3.31 8.70
N ARG A 134 3.68 -3.12 9.77
CA ARG A 134 2.20 -3.12 9.72
C ARG A 134 1.69 -2.03 8.75
N PRO A 135 0.98 -2.41 7.67
CA PRO A 135 0.39 -1.47 6.71
C PRO A 135 -0.52 -0.44 7.38
N GLY A 136 -0.48 0.80 6.89
CA GLY A 136 -1.37 1.90 7.34
C GLY A 136 -1.04 2.54 8.69
N LYS A 137 -0.17 1.91 9.52
CA LYS A 137 0.29 2.47 10.81
C LYS A 137 1.79 2.76 10.88
N GLY A 138 2.60 2.07 10.07
CA GLY A 138 4.03 2.34 9.94
C GLY A 138 4.35 3.56 9.06
N PRO A 139 5.63 3.97 8.96
CA PRO A 139 6.06 5.03 8.07
C PRO A 139 5.66 4.73 6.61
N LYS A 140 5.14 5.74 5.89
CA LYS A 140 4.69 5.59 4.49
C LYS A 140 5.73 4.91 3.59
N VAL A 141 7.02 5.16 3.86
CA VAL A 141 8.16 4.56 3.16
C VAL A 141 8.13 3.03 3.18
N PHE A 142 7.81 2.41 4.31
CA PHE A 142 7.76 0.94 4.42
C PHE A 142 6.60 0.36 3.63
N HIS A 143 5.43 0.99 3.69
CA HIS A 143 4.27 0.58 2.91
C HIS A 143 4.55 0.66 1.41
N ASP A 144 5.16 1.76 0.96
CA ASP A 144 5.46 2.00 -0.45
C ASP A 144 6.54 1.06 -1.01
N LEU A 145 7.40 0.49 -0.15
CA LEU A 145 8.40 -0.53 -0.50
C LEU A 145 7.86 -1.97 -0.40
N LEU A 146 7.08 -2.27 0.63
CA LEU A 146 6.55 -3.60 0.91
C LEU A 146 5.47 -4.01 -0.10
N LEU A 147 4.64 -3.06 -0.54
CA LEU A 147 3.57 -3.33 -1.50
C LEU A 147 4.13 -3.85 -2.85
N PRO A 148 5.13 -3.21 -3.49
CA PRO A 148 5.83 -3.79 -4.64
C PRO A 148 6.38 -5.20 -4.35
N LEU A 149 7.06 -5.40 -3.22
CA LEU A 149 7.64 -6.70 -2.85
C LEU A 149 6.56 -7.80 -2.79
N MET A 150 5.43 -7.54 -2.13
CA MET A 150 4.30 -8.47 -2.05
C MET A 150 3.66 -8.74 -3.42
N LEU A 151 3.66 -7.76 -4.33
CA LEU A 151 3.14 -7.94 -5.68
C LEU A 151 4.04 -8.85 -6.54
N PHE A 152 5.37 -8.80 -6.33
CA PHE A 152 6.31 -9.68 -7.04
C PHE A 152 6.47 -11.06 -6.41
N LEU A 153 6.14 -11.21 -5.12
CA LEU A 153 6.32 -12.45 -4.38
C LEU A 153 5.66 -13.67 -5.04
N PRO A 154 4.41 -13.63 -5.56
CA PRO A 154 3.80 -14.78 -6.23
C PRO A 154 4.57 -15.23 -7.47
N ALA A 155 5.06 -14.29 -8.28
CA ALA A 155 5.85 -14.61 -9.47
C ALA A 155 7.21 -15.22 -9.07
N LEU A 156 7.85 -14.67 -8.03
CA LEU A 156 9.10 -15.19 -7.48
C LEU A 156 8.94 -16.60 -6.93
N LEU A 157 7.83 -16.90 -6.24
CA LEU A 157 7.54 -18.23 -5.70
C LEU A 157 7.40 -19.28 -6.81
N ASN A 158 6.72 -18.97 -7.91
CA ASN A 158 6.57 -19.92 -9.03
C ASN A 158 7.92 -20.30 -9.64
N ILE A 159 8.83 -19.34 -9.75
CA ILE A 159 10.18 -19.56 -10.28
C ILE A 159 11.05 -20.27 -9.24
N GLY A 160 10.93 -19.89 -7.96
CA GLY A 160 11.59 -20.58 -6.85
C GLY A 160 11.19 -22.05 -6.79
N LEU A 161 9.92 -22.38 -7.02
CA LEU A 161 9.43 -23.76 -7.12
C LEU A 161 10.04 -24.51 -8.31
N LEU A 162 10.24 -23.84 -9.46
CA LEU A 162 10.90 -24.43 -10.62
C LEU A 162 12.39 -24.73 -10.32
N ILE A 163 13.12 -23.77 -9.73
CA ILE A 163 14.52 -23.99 -9.33
C ILE A 163 14.59 -25.11 -8.27
N PHE A 164 13.67 -25.12 -7.31
CA PHE A 164 13.57 -26.19 -6.31
C PHE A 164 13.34 -27.57 -6.93
N LEU A 165 12.48 -27.67 -7.96
CA LEU A 165 12.25 -28.92 -8.70
C LEU A 165 13.52 -29.38 -9.43
N VAL A 166 14.22 -28.47 -10.11
CA VAL A 166 15.49 -28.81 -10.77
C VAL A 166 16.53 -29.25 -9.76
N MET A 167 16.69 -28.51 -8.65
CA MET A 167 17.57 -28.89 -7.55
C MET A 167 17.22 -30.28 -6.99
N PHE A 168 15.93 -30.58 -6.80
CA PHE A 168 15.46 -31.87 -6.31
C PHE A 168 15.89 -33.02 -7.21
N VAL A 169 15.71 -32.88 -8.53
CA VAL A 169 16.11 -33.91 -9.51
C VAL A 169 17.63 -34.09 -9.48
N TYR A 170 18.39 -33.00 -9.54
CA TYR A 170 19.86 -33.08 -9.50
C TYR A 170 20.39 -33.60 -8.17
N ALA A 171 19.71 -33.35 -7.04
CA ALA A 171 20.11 -33.87 -5.74
C ALA A 171 20.06 -35.40 -5.74
N ILE A 172 19.00 -36.00 -6.29
CA ILE A 172 18.87 -37.46 -6.41
C ILE A 172 19.97 -38.02 -7.32
N PHE A 173 20.21 -37.39 -8.48
CA PHE A 173 21.30 -37.81 -9.37
C PHE A 173 22.68 -37.68 -8.73
N GLY A 174 22.91 -36.60 -7.97
CA GLY A 174 24.16 -36.36 -7.25
C GLY A 174 24.41 -37.40 -6.18
N MET A 175 23.38 -37.76 -5.40
CA MET A 175 23.47 -38.85 -4.43
C MET A 175 23.82 -40.18 -5.09
N TYR A 176 23.17 -40.50 -6.21
CA TYR A 176 23.40 -41.77 -6.88
C TYR A 176 24.83 -41.90 -7.44
N ASN A 177 25.41 -40.81 -7.94
CA ASN A 177 26.72 -40.84 -8.61
C ASN A 177 27.90 -40.46 -7.72
N PHE A 178 27.69 -39.59 -6.72
CA PHE A 178 28.79 -38.93 -6.00
C PHE A 178 28.78 -39.14 -4.48
N ALA A 179 27.85 -39.94 -3.92
CA ALA A 179 27.78 -40.17 -2.47
C ALA A 179 29.07 -40.73 -1.86
N TYR A 180 29.81 -41.55 -2.60
CA TYR A 180 31.02 -42.22 -2.10
C TYR A 180 32.31 -41.57 -2.59
N VAL A 181 32.25 -40.47 -3.34
CA VAL A 181 33.46 -39.79 -3.82
C VAL A 181 34.31 -39.37 -2.63
N LYS A 182 35.62 -39.59 -2.74
CA LYS A 182 36.57 -39.20 -1.72
C LYS A 182 36.39 -37.74 -1.33
N LYS A 183 36.29 -37.50 -0.03
CA LYS A 183 36.22 -36.15 0.54
C LYS A 183 37.54 -35.44 0.29
N ASP A 184 37.51 -34.46 -0.60
CA ASP A 184 38.64 -33.64 -0.98
C ASP A 184 38.14 -32.30 -1.51
N ALA A 185 39.00 -31.26 -1.49
CA ALA A 185 38.72 -29.91 -1.96
C ALA A 185 37.34 -29.36 -1.50
N GLY A 186 36.29 -29.46 -2.33
CA GLY A 186 34.95 -28.96 -2.06
C GLY A 186 33.96 -29.98 -1.48
N ILE A 187 34.32 -31.26 -1.37
CA ILE A 187 33.49 -32.31 -0.74
C ILE A 187 34.07 -32.64 0.64
N ASN A 188 33.27 -32.46 1.70
CA ASN A 188 33.70 -32.70 3.08
C ASN A 188 32.57 -33.35 3.91
N ASP A 189 32.76 -33.47 5.23
CA ASP A 189 31.78 -34.13 6.11
C ASP A 189 30.43 -33.40 6.21
N VAL A 190 30.38 -32.12 5.84
CA VAL A 190 29.17 -31.28 5.91
C VAL A 190 28.57 -31.05 4.51
N SER A 191 29.41 -30.68 3.55
CA SER A 191 29.07 -30.44 2.15
C SER A 191 29.43 -31.66 1.30
N ASN A 192 28.49 -32.58 1.13
CA ASN A 192 28.66 -33.79 0.32
C ASN A 192 27.35 -34.23 -0.33
N PHE A 193 27.43 -35.32 -1.09
CA PHE A 193 26.29 -35.95 -1.76
C PHE A 193 25.83 -37.25 -1.08
N GLU A 194 26.18 -37.48 0.20
CA GLU A 194 25.82 -38.71 0.91
C GLU A 194 24.33 -38.79 1.22
N THR A 195 23.71 -37.64 1.54
CA THR A 195 22.28 -37.55 1.88
C THR A 195 21.54 -36.55 1.00
N PHE A 196 20.22 -36.67 0.97
CA PHE A 196 19.37 -35.75 0.20
C PHE A 196 19.51 -34.29 0.69
N GLY A 197 19.55 -34.09 2.01
CA GLY A 197 19.70 -32.74 2.60
C GLY A 197 21.05 -32.11 2.26
N SER A 198 22.14 -32.85 2.44
CA SER A 198 23.49 -32.37 2.10
C SER A 198 23.62 -32.05 0.61
N SER A 199 23.09 -32.92 -0.26
CA SER A 199 23.08 -32.70 -1.72
C SER A 199 22.30 -31.44 -2.11
N MET A 200 21.17 -31.21 -1.45
CA MET A 200 20.35 -30.01 -1.67
C MET A 200 21.09 -28.73 -1.26
N LEU A 201 21.84 -28.76 -0.15
CA LEU A 201 22.68 -27.63 0.29
C LEU A 201 23.84 -27.36 -0.67
N CYS A 202 24.50 -28.40 -1.16
CA CYS A 202 25.55 -28.28 -2.18
C CYS A 202 25.01 -27.65 -3.46
N LEU A 203 23.85 -28.11 -3.95
CA LEU A 203 23.22 -27.55 -5.14
C LEU A 203 22.70 -26.12 -4.94
N PHE A 204 22.23 -25.80 -3.73
CA PHE A 204 21.88 -24.41 -3.39
C PHE A 204 23.12 -23.49 -3.46
N GLN A 205 24.28 -23.96 -3.01
CA GLN A 205 25.55 -23.24 -3.16
C GLN A 205 25.97 -23.11 -4.64
N VAL A 206 25.78 -24.15 -5.44
CA VAL A 206 26.09 -24.10 -6.89
C VAL A 206 25.09 -23.22 -7.65
N THR A 207 23.84 -23.09 -7.18
CA THR A 207 22.83 -22.17 -7.76
C THR A 207 23.28 -20.72 -7.74
N ILE A 208 24.03 -20.32 -6.71
CA ILE A 208 24.65 -18.99 -6.61
C ILE A 208 26.04 -18.93 -7.27
N PHE A 209 26.38 -19.93 -8.08
CA PHE A 209 27.66 -20.11 -8.79
C PHE A 209 28.89 -20.18 -7.89
N ALA A 210 28.74 -20.66 -6.64
CA ALA A 210 29.83 -20.78 -5.70
C ALA A 210 30.20 -22.25 -5.41
N GLY A 211 31.48 -22.53 -5.18
CA GLY A 211 32.00 -23.82 -4.69
C GLY A 211 31.86 -25.02 -5.62
N TRP A 212 31.33 -24.85 -6.83
CA TRP A 212 31.17 -25.92 -7.81
C TRP A 212 32.51 -26.42 -8.35
N ASP A 213 33.52 -25.56 -8.41
CA ASP A 213 34.88 -25.84 -8.84
C ASP A 213 35.57 -26.83 -7.90
N GLY A 214 35.52 -26.57 -6.59
CA GLY A 214 36.10 -27.49 -5.60
C GLY A 214 35.36 -28.83 -5.52
N MET A 215 34.03 -28.83 -5.72
CA MET A 215 33.27 -30.09 -5.78
C MET A 215 33.58 -30.89 -7.04
N LEU A 216 33.76 -30.22 -8.18
CA LEU A 216 34.11 -30.86 -9.44
C LEU A 216 35.54 -31.41 -9.41
N ASP A 217 36.49 -30.69 -8.80
CA ASP A 217 37.88 -31.12 -8.62
C ASP A 217 37.95 -32.44 -7.82
N ALA A 218 37.18 -32.54 -6.73
CA ALA A 218 37.07 -33.78 -5.96
C ALA A 218 36.56 -34.98 -6.79
N ILE A 219 35.70 -34.73 -7.79
CA ILE A 219 35.16 -35.76 -8.69
C ILE A 219 36.15 -36.11 -9.83
N PHE A 220 37.11 -35.24 -10.11
CA PHE A 220 38.15 -35.49 -11.11
C PHE A 220 39.22 -36.46 -10.62
N ASN A 221 39.34 -36.62 -9.30
CA ASN A 221 40.19 -37.63 -8.66
C ASN A 221 39.76 -39.04 -9.08
N SER A 222 40.41 -39.52 -10.15
CA SER A 222 40.14 -40.79 -10.83
C SER A 222 41.40 -41.64 -11.01
N GLN A 223 42.56 -41.12 -10.62
CA GLN A 223 43.82 -41.86 -10.64
C GLN A 223 44.01 -42.62 -9.32
N TRP A 224 44.67 -43.78 -9.39
CA TRP A 224 44.93 -44.67 -8.24
C TRP A 224 45.74 -44.01 -7.10
N SER A 225 46.48 -42.92 -7.37
CA SER A 225 47.17 -42.15 -6.34
C SER A 225 46.22 -41.28 -5.50
N ASP A 226 45.08 -40.89 -6.08
CA ASP A 226 44.21 -39.85 -5.56
C ASP A 226 42.92 -40.44 -4.99
N CYS A 227 42.51 -41.63 -5.43
CA CYS A 227 41.35 -42.38 -4.93
C CYS A 227 41.65 -43.90 -4.86
N ASP A 228 40.88 -44.62 -4.04
CA ASP A 228 40.97 -46.07 -3.86
C ASP A 228 39.72 -46.76 -4.45
N PRO A 229 39.84 -47.47 -5.59
CA PRO A 229 38.70 -48.13 -6.23
C PRO A 229 38.21 -49.38 -5.48
N ASP A 230 39.01 -49.93 -4.56
CA ASP A 230 38.67 -51.13 -3.78
C ASP A 230 38.23 -50.79 -2.36
N LYS A 231 38.12 -49.51 -2.01
CA LYS A 231 37.70 -49.05 -0.70
C LYS A 231 36.34 -49.63 -0.31
N ILE A 232 36.32 -50.31 0.84
CA ILE A 232 35.11 -50.92 1.38
C ILE A 232 34.30 -49.84 2.13
N ASN A 233 33.12 -49.52 1.63
CA ASN A 233 32.17 -48.64 2.29
C ASN A 233 31.30 -49.47 3.25
N PRO A 234 31.46 -49.35 4.58
CA PRO A 234 30.75 -50.20 5.54
C PRO A 234 29.23 -49.98 5.45
N GLY A 235 28.49 -51.07 5.37
CA GLY A 235 27.02 -51.04 5.29
C GLY A 235 26.45 -50.93 3.87
N THR A 236 27.28 -50.93 2.82
CA THR A 236 26.82 -50.87 1.42
C THR A 236 27.50 -51.95 0.57
N GLN A 237 26.91 -52.25 -0.60
CA GLN A 237 27.49 -53.18 -1.59
C GLN A 237 28.41 -52.46 -2.59
N VAL A 238 28.54 -51.13 -2.49
CA VAL A 238 29.30 -50.29 -3.41
C VAL A 238 30.75 -50.20 -2.95
N ARG A 239 31.69 -50.51 -3.85
CA ARG A 239 33.14 -50.41 -3.59
C ARG A 239 33.74 -49.24 -4.35
N GLY A 240 34.75 -48.62 -3.74
CA GLY A 240 35.52 -47.53 -4.29
C GLY A 240 35.05 -46.14 -3.86
N ASP A 241 35.98 -45.19 -3.90
CA ASP A 241 35.72 -43.76 -3.68
C ASP A 241 36.18 -42.85 -4.83
N CYS A 242 36.46 -43.44 -5.99
CA CYS A 242 36.85 -42.72 -7.20
C CYS A 242 35.65 -42.04 -7.88
N GLY A 243 35.85 -40.79 -8.30
CA GLY A 243 34.87 -40.06 -9.11
C GLY A 243 34.93 -40.46 -10.59
N ASN A 244 33.89 -40.09 -11.34
CA ASN A 244 33.88 -40.18 -12.80
C ASN A 244 33.95 -38.77 -13.41
N PRO A 245 35.10 -38.37 -14.00
CA PRO A 245 35.29 -37.02 -14.51
C PRO A 245 34.27 -36.61 -15.57
N LEU A 246 33.91 -37.54 -16.48
CA LEU A 246 32.98 -37.25 -17.57
C LEU A 246 31.55 -37.02 -17.05
N VAL A 247 31.11 -37.84 -16.09
CA VAL A 247 29.81 -37.65 -15.43
C VAL A 247 29.80 -36.37 -14.59
N GLY A 248 30.91 -36.06 -13.90
CA GLY A 248 31.08 -34.81 -13.15
C GLY A 248 30.95 -33.57 -14.03
N ILE A 249 31.67 -33.50 -15.15
CA ILE A 249 31.59 -32.38 -16.11
C ILE A 249 30.16 -32.20 -16.59
N ILE A 250 29.52 -33.27 -17.08
CA ILE A 250 28.17 -33.19 -17.62
C ILE A 250 27.20 -32.73 -16.53
N TYR A 251 27.29 -33.28 -15.32
CA TYR A 251 26.42 -32.93 -14.20
C TYR A 251 26.50 -31.45 -13.84
N PHE A 252 27.70 -30.93 -13.54
CA PHE A 252 27.84 -29.53 -13.10
C PHE A 252 27.58 -28.54 -14.23
N VAL A 253 28.10 -28.79 -15.44
CA VAL A 253 27.93 -27.86 -16.58
C VAL A 253 26.46 -27.79 -16.99
N SER A 254 25.76 -28.92 -17.09
CA SER A 254 24.33 -28.93 -17.45
C SER A 254 23.48 -28.26 -16.37
N TYR A 255 23.77 -28.52 -15.08
CA TYR A 255 23.08 -27.88 -13.97
C TYR A 255 23.23 -26.36 -13.99
N ILE A 256 24.48 -25.87 -14.07
CA ILE A 256 24.83 -24.45 -14.11
C ILE A 256 24.12 -23.76 -15.28
N LEU A 257 24.11 -24.37 -16.48
CA LEU A 257 23.47 -23.80 -17.66
C LEU A 257 21.94 -23.71 -17.49
N ILE A 258 21.29 -24.78 -17.01
CA ILE A 258 19.84 -24.80 -16.77
C ILE A 258 19.44 -23.75 -15.73
N VAL A 259 20.14 -23.72 -14.58
CA VAL A 259 19.86 -22.76 -13.50
C VAL A 259 20.11 -21.33 -13.97
N TRP A 260 21.18 -21.08 -14.70
CA TRP A 260 21.47 -19.76 -15.27
C TRP A 260 20.35 -19.29 -16.20
N LEU A 261 19.87 -20.15 -17.11
CA LEU A 261 18.74 -19.82 -17.99
C LEU A 261 17.47 -19.47 -17.19
N ILE A 262 17.18 -20.22 -16.13
CA ILE A 262 16.02 -19.94 -15.27
C ILE A 262 16.18 -18.58 -14.55
N ILE A 263 17.36 -18.30 -13.99
CA ILE A 263 17.64 -17.05 -13.26
C ILE A 263 17.60 -15.84 -14.20
N VAL A 264 18.18 -15.93 -15.40
CA VAL A 264 18.14 -14.84 -16.39
C VAL A 264 16.70 -14.58 -16.84
N ASN A 265 15.95 -15.64 -17.17
CA ASN A 265 14.54 -15.49 -17.54
C ASN A 265 13.71 -14.90 -16.39
N MET A 266 13.97 -15.30 -15.14
CA MET A 266 13.36 -14.70 -13.95
C MET A 266 13.64 -13.20 -13.88
N TYR A 267 14.91 -12.81 -14.02
CA TYR A 267 15.32 -11.42 -13.93
C TYR A 267 14.62 -10.57 -14.99
N ILE A 268 14.53 -11.06 -16.23
CA ILE A 268 13.81 -10.37 -17.30
C ILE A 268 12.34 -10.17 -16.94
N VAL A 269 11.64 -11.23 -16.49
CA VAL A 269 10.22 -11.14 -16.10
C VAL A 269 10.02 -10.15 -14.95
N VAL A 270 10.83 -10.24 -13.91
CA VAL A 270 10.74 -9.33 -12.74
C VAL A 270 11.00 -7.88 -13.14
N VAL A 271 12.01 -7.62 -13.97
CA VAL A 271 12.32 -6.28 -14.45
C VAL A 271 11.19 -5.73 -15.33
N VAL A 272 10.64 -6.54 -16.24
CA VAL A 272 9.51 -6.14 -17.09
C VAL A 272 8.29 -5.82 -16.24
N ASP A 273 7.95 -6.65 -15.25
CA ASP A 273 6.83 -6.40 -14.35
C ASP A 273 7.05 -5.15 -13.51
N PHE A 274 8.29 -4.90 -13.06
CA PHE A 274 8.64 -3.67 -12.37
C PHE A 274 8.48 -2.43 -13.25
N LEU A 275 8.96 -2.48 -14.50
CA LEU A 275 8.79 -1.40 -15.47
C LEU A 275 7.31 -1.18 -15.79
N ASN A 276 6.51 -2.24 -15.87
CA ASN A 276 5.06 -2.16 -16.07
C ASN A 276 4.36 -1.49 -14.87
N ILE A 277 4.74 -1.83 -13.63
CA ILE A 277 4.20 -1.20 -12.42
C ILE A 277 4.60 0.28 -12.36
N ALA A 278 5.86 0.61 -12.63
CA ALA A 278 6.34 1.99 -12.68
C ALA A 278 5.63 2.80 -13.78
N SER A 279 5.38 2.20 -14.94
CA SER A 279 4.63 2.82 -16.05
C SER A 279 3.16 3.03 -15.69
N LYS A 280 2.51 2.08 -15.01
CA LYS A 280 1.14 2.24 -14.48
C LYS A 280 1.04 3.37 -13.45
N LYS A 281 2.05 3.55 -12.59
CA LYS A 281 2.11 4.70 -11.66
C LYS A 281 2.30 6.04 -12.37
N LYS A 282 2.93 6.05 -13.55
CA LYS A 282 3.13 7.27 -14.38
C LYS A 282 1.96 7.57 -15.31
N ALA A 283 1.19 6.57 -15.73
CA ALA A 283 -0.04 6.77 -16.48
C ALA A 283 -1.02 7.54 -15.56
N LYS A 284 -1.50 8.70 -16.01
CA LYS A 284 -2.46 9.57 -15.32
C LYS A 284 -3.79 8.83 -15.08
N SER A 285 -3.81 7.96 -14.09
CA SER A 285 -4.99 7.20 -13.68
C SER A 285 -5.35 7.61 -12.27
N LEU A 286 -6.63 7.92 -12.07
CA LEU A 286 -7.16 8.19 -10.74
C LEU A 286 -7.13 6.88 -9.95
N SER A 287 -6.57 6.92 -8.75
CA SER A 287 -6.56 5.80 -7.83
C SER A 287 -7.85 5.73 -7.02
N GLU A 288 -8.14 4.58 -6.42
CA GLU A 288 -9.28 4.43 -5.49
C GLU A 288 -9.17 5.40 -4.29
N ASP A 289 -7.95 5.69 -3.86
CA ASP A 289 -7.67 6.65 -2.78
C ASP A 289 -8.06 8.08 -3.14
N ASP A 290 -7.96 8.47 -4.41
CA ASP A 290 -8.37 9.80 -4.87
C ASP A 290 -9.89 9.97 -4.80
N PHE A 291 -10.66 8.92 -5.13
CA PHE A 291 -12.11 8.90 -4.93
C PHE A 291 -12.48 8.93 -3.45
N ARG A 292 -11.75 8.21 -2.59
CA ARG A 292 -11.97 8.22 -1.14
C ARG A 292 -11.76 9.62 -0.55
N LYS A 293 -10.66 10.30 -0.93
CA LYS A 293 -10.38 11.68 -0.52
C LYS A 293 -11.46 12.64 -1.02
N PHE A 294 -11.92 12.48 -2.26
CA PHE A 294 -13.04 13.25 -2.81
C PHE A 294 -14.29 13.18 -1.91
N PHE A 295 -14.74 11.96 -1.56
CA PHE A 295 -15.92 11.79 -0.70
C PHE A 295 -15.68 12.26 0.74
N GLN A 296 -14.43 12.19 1.23
CA GLN A 296 -14.08 12.73 2.55
C GLN A 296 -14.21 14.26 2.59
N VAL A 297 -13.82 14.95 1.53
CA VAL A 297 -14.03 16.40 1.40
C VAL A 297 -15.52 16.69 1.17
N TRP A 298 -16.22 15.91 0.34
CA TRP A 298 -17.66 16.06 0.08
C TRP A 298 -18.49 16.08 1.36
N LYS A 299 -18.22 15.16 2.29
CA LYS A 299 -18.91 15.10 3.60
C LYS A 299 -18.81 16.39 4.42
N ARG A 300 -17.81 17.25 4.18
CA ARG A 300 -17.69 18.55 4.85
C ARG A 300 -18.64 19.60 4.28
N PHE A 301 -19.03 19.45 3.01
CA PHE A 301 -19.92 20.38 2.29
C PHE A 301 -21.38 19.90 2.24
N ASP A 302 -21.61 18.59 2.44
CA ASP A 302 -22.93 17.96 2.54
C ASP A 302 -23.00 17.04 3.78
N PRO A 303 -23.08 17.63 4.99
CA PRO A 303 -23.13 16.87 6.24
C PRO A 303 -24.42 16.05 6.40
N ASP A 304 -25.51 16.50 5.78
CA ASP A 304 -26.84 15.90 5.86
C ASP A 304 -27.06 14.78 4.82
N GLY A 305 -26.07 14.53 3.95
CA GLY A 305 -26.12 13.45 2.95
C GLY A 305 -27.16 13.66 1.85
N THR A 306 -27.44 14.91 1.51
CA THR A 306 -28.43 15.29 0.49
C THR A 306 -27.99 14.98 -0.94
N GLN A 307 -26.70 14.73 -1.17
CA GLN A 307 -26.05 14.54 -2.48
C GLN A 307 -26.00 15.80 -3.36
N TYR A 308 -26.33 16.98 -2.82
CA TYR A 308 -26.32 18.25 -3.53
C TYR A 308 -25.45 19.29 -2.82
N ILE A 309 -24.87 20.21 -3.59
CA ILE A 309 -24.24 21.43 -3.09
C ILE A 309 -24.75 22.65 -3.84
N ASP A 310 -24.74 23.81 -3.18
CA ASP A 310 -25.03 25.09 -3.83
C ASP A 310 -23.92 25.47 -4.82
N SER A 311 -24.30 26.01 -5.99
CA SER A 311 -23.37 26.47 -7.02
C SER A 311 -22.36 27.51 -6.50
N SER A 312 -22.73 28.31 -5.50
CA SER A 312 -21.84 29.27 -4.84
C SER A 312 -20.65 28.61 -4.13
N LYS A 313 -20.84 27.43 -3.54
CA LYS A 313 -19.83 26.67 -2.79
C LYS A 313 -18.93 25.81 -3.69
N LEU A 314 -19.28 25.62 -4.95
CA LEU A 314 -18.51 24.79 -5.91
C LEU A 314 -17.05 25.26 -6.04
N SER A 315 -16.82 26.57 -6.04
CA SER A 315 -15.47 27.17 -6.12
C SER A 315 -14.61 26.81 -4.91
N ASP A 316 -15.20 26.81 -3.72
CA ASP A 316 -14.52 26.47 -2.47
C ASP A 316 -14.29 24.96 -2.37
N PHE A 317 -15.29 24.16 -2.75
CA PHE A 317 -15.19 22.71 -2.82
C PHE A 317 -14.04 22.27 -3.75
N ALA A 318 -14.01 22.81 -4.97
CA ALA A 318 -12.99 22.45 -5.96
C ALA A 318 -11.56 22.79 -5.49
N ALA A 319 -11.40 23.86 -4.71
CA ALA A 319 -10.12 24.26 -4.13
C ALA A 319 -9.72 23.44 -2.89
N ALA A 320 -10.69 22.85 -2.19
CA ALA A 320 -10.47 22.04 -1.00
C ALA A 320 -10.15 20.57 -1.30
N LEU A 321 -10.33 20.12 -2.55
CA LEU A 321 -9.92 18.79 -2.99
C LEU A 321 -8.39 18.67 -3.01
N ASP A 322 -7.90 17.46 -2.81
CA ASP A 322 -6.48 17.14 -2.96
C ASP A 322 -6.11 16.95 -4.45
N PRO A 323 -4.86 17.23 -4.86
CA PRO A 323 -4.35 16.79 -6.16
C PRO A 323 -4.53 15.27 -6.29
N PRO A 324 -4.96 14.74 -7.44
CA PRO A 324 -5.04 15.38 -8.77
C PRO A 324 -6.34 16.13 -9.12
N LEU A 325 -7.41 16.01 -8.31
CA LEU A 325 -8.74 16.57 -8.63
C LEU A 325 -8.91 18.03 -8.21
N SER A 326 -7.96 18.57 -7.43
CA SER A 326 -7.94 19.95 -6.95
C SER A 326 -7.93 20.97 -8.09
N VAL A 327 -8.72 22.04 -7.95
CA VAL A 327 -8.71 23.20 -8.85
C VAL A 327 -8.40 24.46 -8.05
N ALA A 328 -7.15 24.93 -8.17
CA ALA A 328 -6.68 26.12 -7.48
C ALA A 328 -7.46 27.39 -7.88
N LYS A 329 -7.71 28.29 -6.93
CA LYS A 329 -8.34 29.59 -7.19
C LYS A 329 -7.36 30.51 -7.93
N PRO A 330 -7.84 31.37 -8.86
CA PRO A 330 -9.24 31.59 -9.25
C PRO A 330 -9.78 30.53 -10.23
N ASN A 331 -10.77 29.73 -9.80
CA ASN A 331 -11.27 28.57 -10.54
C ASN A 331 -12.66 28.76 -11.16
N LYS A 332 -13.36 29.86 -10.85
CA LYS A 332 -14.74 30.12 -11.32
C LYS A 332 -14.89 30.06 -12.84
N GLY A 333 -13.92 30.59 -13.59
CA GLY A 333 -13.95 30.55 -15.05
C GLY A 333 -13.90 29.12 -15.61
N GLN A 334 -13.02 28.29 -15.05
CA GLN A 334 -12.87 26.89 -15.45
C GLN A 334 -14.10 26.06 -15.07
N LEU A 335 -14.67 26.27 -13.89
CA LEU A 335 -15.86 25.56 -13.43
C LEU A 335 -17.10 25.87 -14.27
N VAL A 336 -17.26 27.13 -14.70
CA VAL A 336 -18.36 27.50 -15.60
C VAL A 336 -18.19 26.85 -16.98
N ALA A 337 -16.96 26.73 -17.47
CA ALA A 337 -16.66 26.10 -18.75
C ALA A 337 -16.87 24.57 -18.76
N MET A 338 -17.02 23.93 -17.58
CA MET A 338 -17.37 22.51 -17.47
C MET A 338 -18.85 22.22 -17.74
N ASP A 339 -19.69 23.26 -17.81
CA ASP A 339 -21.11 23.16 -18.13
C ASP A 339 -21.89 22.15 -17.27
N LEU A 340 -21.77 22.30 -15.95
CA LEU A 340 -22.41 21.39 -15.00
C LEU A 340 -23.94 21.58 -15.01
N PRO A 341 -24.72 20.49 -15.04
CA PRO A 341 -26.18 20.57 -14.91
C PRO A 341 -26.58 21.04 -13.51
N MET A 342 -27.61 21.89 -13.44
CA MET A 342 -28.11 22.46 -12.18
C MET A 342 -29.59 22.11 -11.97
N ALA A 343 -29.90 21.64 -10.77
CA ALA A 343 -31.23 21.36 -10.27
C ALA A 343 -31.90 22.61 -9.66
N VAL A 344 -33.14 22.47 -9.21
CA VAL A 344 -33.92 23.53 -8.56
C VAL A 344 -33.13 24.17 -7.41
N GLY A 345 -33.03 25.50 -7.44
CA GLY A 345 -32.34 26.30 -6.43
C GLY A 345 -30.85 26.49 -6.67
N ASP A 346 -30.37 26.43 -7.93
CA ASP A 346 -28.94 26.55 -8.28
C ASP A 346 -28.06 25.51 -7.55
N ARG A 347 -28.58 24.29 -7.39
CA ARG A 347 -27.90 23.16 -6.74
C ARG A 347 -27.32 22.19 -7.76
N ILE A 348 -26.17 21.60 -7.46
CA ILE A 348 -25.42 20.70 -8.33
C ILE A 348 -25.26 19.35 -7.62
N HIS A 349 -25.47 18.26 -8.34
CA HIS A 349 -25.40 16.91 -7.80
C HIS A 349 -23.95 16.40 -7.72
N CYS A 350 -23.66 15.59 -6.69
CA CYS A 350 -22.33 15.02 -6.43
C CYS A 350 -21.75 14.26 -7.62
N LEU A 351 -22.57 13.44 -8.28
CA LEU A 351 -22.12 12.59 -9.37
C LEU A 351 -21.67 13.43 -10.58
N ASP A 352 -22.39 14.50 -10.90
CA ASP A 352 -22.05 15.36 -12.04
C ASP A 352 -20.71 16.06 -11.84
N ILE A 353 -20.44 16.51 -10.60
CA ILE A 353 -19.17 17.12 -10.24
C ILE A 353 -18.04 16.09 -10.34
N LEU A 354 -18.25 14.88 -9.81
CA LEU A 354 -17.26 13.81 -9.85
C LEU A 354 -16.94 13.40 -11.29
N LEU A 355 -17.96 13.22 -12.13
CA LEU A 355 -17.82 12.88 -13.54
C LEU A 355 -17.08 13.99 -14.30
N ALA A 356 -17.45 15.26 -14.10
CA ALA A 356 -16.81 16.39 -14.78
C ALA A 356 -15.33 16.54 -14.40
N PHE A 357 -15.00 16.38 -13.11
CA PHE A 357 -13.63 16.53 -12.62
C PHE A 357 -12.76 15.35 -13.07
N THR A 358 -13.35 14.14 -13.11
CA THR A 358 -12.71 12.94 -13.65
C THR A 358 -12.44 13.09 -15.15
N LYS A 359 -13.44 13.51 -15.93
CA LYS A 359 -13.30 13.79 -17.38
C LYS A 359 -12.22 14.83 -17.65
N ARG A 360 -12.14 15.88 -16.83
CA ARG A 360 -11.09 16.90 -16.93
C ARG A 360 -9.69 16.32 -16.72
N PHE A 361 -9.50 15.51 -15.69
CA PHE A 361 -8.19 14.97 -15.35
C PHE A 361 -7.69 13.95 -16.37
N VAL A 362 -8.60 13.08 -16.83
CA VAL A 362 -8.28 11.96 -17.71
C VAL A 362 -8.22 12.37 -19.19
N GLY A 363 -8.98 13.38 -19.63
CA GLY A 363 -9.06 13.77 -21.04
C GLY A 363 -9.92 12.80 -21.88
N LYS A 364 -9.71 12.75 -23.20
CA LYS A 364 -10.44 11.89 -24.15
C LYS A 364 -9.88 10.46 -24.22
N ASP A 365 -9.79 9.79 -23.08
CA ASP A 365 -9.29 8.41 -23.03
C ASP A 365 -10.47 7.42 -23.11
N VAL A 366 -10.62 6.75 -24.26
CA VAL A 366 -11.78 5.90 -24.62
C VAL A 366 -12.07 4.81 -23.57
N LYS A 367 -11.03 4.31 -22.90
CA LYS A 367 -11.15 3.24 -21.88
C LYS A 367 -11.83 3.73 -20.59
N MET A 368 -11.64 5.00 -20.22
CA MET A 368 -12.24 5.59 -19.02
C MET A 368 -13.65 6.11 -19.27
N GLU A 369 -14.00 6.44 -20.51
CA GLU A 369 -15.38 6.77 -20.89
C GLU A 369 -16.33 5.58 -20.65
N LYS A 370 -15.84 4.36 -20.90
CA LYS A 370 -16.55 3.12 -20.56
C LYS A 370 -16.73 2.94 -19.04
N LEU A 371 -15.70 3.20 -18.24
CA LEU A 371 -15.78 3.13 -16.76
C LEU A 371 -16.71 4.19 -16.17
N LEU A 372 -16.71 5.40 -16.74
CA LEU A 372 -17.63 6.48 -16.35
C LEU A 372 -19.09 6.08 -16.66
N SER A 373 -19.34 5.43 -17.81
CA SER A 373 -20.65 4.90 -18.17
C SER A 373 -21.11 3.75 -17.27
N GLU A 374 -20.21 2.85 -16.87
CA GLU A 374 -20.48 1.78 -15.89
C GLU A 374 -20.78 2.36 -14.49
N MET A 375 -20.05 3.39 -14.04
CA MET A 375 -20.33 4.08 -12.78
C MET A 375 -21.69 4.82 -12.82
N GLU A 376 -21.99 5.49 -13.93
CA GLU A 376 -23.25 6.21 -14.13
C GLU A 376 -24.44 5.23 -14.10
N SER A 377 -24.35 4.11 -14.83
CA SER A 377 -25.39 3.06 -14.82
C SER A 377 -25.54 2.39 -13.45
N GLY A 378 -24.43 2.08 -12.76
CA GLY A 378 -24.46 1.53 -11.40
C GLY A 378 -25.10 2.46 -10.38
N PHE A 379 -24.84 3.77 -10.47
CA PHE A 379 -25.48 4.77 -9.61
C PHE A 379 -26.97 4.93 -9.90
N VAL A 380 -27.36 4.92 -11.17
CA VAL A 380 -28.78 4.97 -11.58
C VAL A 380 -29.55 3.74 -11.10
N LEU A 381 -28.92 2.57 -11.12
CA LEU A 381 -29.48 1.32 -10.57
C LEU A 381 -29.60 1.34 -9.04
N ALA A 382 -28.64 1.95 -8.34
CA ALA A 382 -28.63 2.04 -6.88
C ALA A 382 -29.60 3.08 -6.32
N ASN A 383 -30.03 4.06 -7.14
CA ASN A 383 -30.93 5.14 -6.72
C ASN A 383 -32.16 5.25 -7.65
N PRO A 384 -33.10 4.28 -7.60
CA PRO A 384 -34.25 4.22 -8.52
C PRO A 384 -35.33 5.29 -8.27
N PHE A 385 -35.35 5.93 -7.10
CA PHE A 385 -36.32 7.00 -6.78
C PHE A 385 -35.83 8.37 -7.25
N LYS A 386 -35.88 8.55 -8.58
CA LYS A 386 -35.70 9.84 -9.26
C LYS A 386 -36.79 10.83 -8.80
N ILE A 387 -36.49 11.71 -7.86
CA ILE A 387 -37.17 13.03 -7.82
C ILE A 387 -36.59 13.80 -9.01
N THR A 388 -37.35 13.78 -10.11
CA THR A 388 -37.23 14.63 -11.32
C THR A 388 -35.90 15.35 -11.49
N TYR A 389 -34.92 14.58 -11.98
CA TYR A 389 -33.61 15.05 -12.46
C TYR A 389 -33.76 15.70 -13.83
N GLU A 390 -34.67 16.66 -13.98
CA GLU A 390 -34.66 17.51 -15.18
C GLU A 390 -33.78 18.71 -14.87
N PRO A 391 -32.55 18.78 -15.41
CA PRO A 391 -31.71 19.95 -15.25
C PRO A 391 -32.44 21.15 -15.84
N ILE A 392 -32.73 22.14 -15.00
CA ILE A 392 -33.49 23.32 -15.42
C ILE A 392 -32.56 24.25 -16.19
N THR A 393 -31.29 24.32 -15.80
CA THR A 393 -30.26 25.17 -16.40
C THR A 393 -28.86 24.54 -16.25
N THR A 394 -27.86 25.11 -16.91
CA THR A 394 -26.45 24.74 -16.73
C THR A 394 -25.64 25.92 -16.18
N THR A 395 -24.47 25.66 -15.60
CA THR A 395 -23.59 26.73 -15.08
C THR A 395 -23.23 27.76 -16.16
N LEU A 396 -23.09 27.34 -17.42
CA LEU A 396 -22.81 28.23 -18.55
C LEU A 396 -24.02 29.10 -18.89
N LYS A 397 -25.20 28.47 -19.02
CA LYS A 397 -26.46 29.16 -19.31
C LYS A 397 -26.79 30.20 -18.23
N ARG A 398 -26.57 29.88 -16.96
CA ARG A 398 -26.79 30.80 -15.84
C ARG A 398 -25.87 32.02 -15.88
N LYS A 399 -24.61 31.84 -16.28
CA LYS A 399 -23.68 32.95 -16.50
C LYS A 399 -24.14 33.83 -17.68
N GLN A 400 -24.61 33.23 -18.77
CA GLN A 400 -25.17 33.98 -19.90
C GLN A 400 -26.40 34.77 -19.49
N GLU A 401 -27.31 34.19 -18.70
CA GLU A 401 -28.48 34.88 -18.15
C GLU A 401 -28.09 36.07 -17.27
N ALA A 402 -27.11 35.89 -16.36
CA ALA A 402 -26.62 36.96 -15.51
C ALA A 402 -25.99 38.11 -16.33
N VAL A 403 -25.16 37.79 -17.33
CA VAL A 403 -24.57 38.78 -18.23
C VAL A 403 -25.67 39.50 -19.02
N SER A 404 -26.63 38.76 -19.56
CA SER A 404 -27.76 39.32 -20.32
C SER A 404 -28.60 40.25 -19.44
N ALA A 405 -28.90 39.84 -18.20
CA ALA A 405 -29.61 40.67 -17.23
C ALA A 405 -28.84 41.96 -16.92
N THR A 406 -27.52 41.91 -16.73
CA THR A 406 -26.73 43.13 -16.51
C THR A 406 -26.71 44.06 -17.72
N ILE A 407 -26.67 43.52 -18.94
CA ILE A 407 -26.73 44.32 -20.17
C ILE A 407 -28.10 44.99 -20.29
N ILE A 408 -29.19 44.25 -20.08
CA ILE A 408 -30.56 44.77 -20.12
C ILE A 408 -30.77 45.83 -19.04
N GLN A 409 -30.35 45.56 -17.80
CA GLN A 409 -30.45 46.52 -16.70
C GLN A 409 -29.64 47.79 -16.97
N ARG A 410 -28.44 47.66 -17.55
CA ARG A 410 -27.60 48.80 -17.94
C ARG A 410 -28.26 49.61 -19.07
N ALA A 411 -28.78 48.94 -20.09
CA ALA A 411 -29.49 49.58 -21.19
C ALA A 411 -30.76 50.30 -20.69
N TYR A 412 -31.53 49.66 -19.80
CA TYR A 412 -32.74 50.23 -19.21
C TYR A 412 -32.44 51.43 -18.30
N LYS A 413 -31.39 51.36 -17.48
CA LYS A 413 -30.93 52.50 -16.68
C LYS A 413 -30.50 53.68 -17.56
N SER A 414 -29.73 53.42 -18.62
CA SER A 414 -29.33 54.45 -19.58
C SER A 414 -30.52 55.04 -20.33
N TYR A 415 -31.52 54.23 -20.68
CA TYR A 415 -32.76 54.69 -21.29
C TYR A 415 -33.56 55.59 -20.33
N ARG A 416 -33.73 55.18 -19.07
CA ARG A 416 -34.40 55.98 -18.03
C ARG A 416 -33.71 57.33 -17.81
N LEU A 417 -32.38 57.37 -17.79
CA LEU A 417 -31.62 58.61 -17.65
C LEU A 417 -31.90 59.57 -18.82
N ARG A 418 -31.84 59.07 -20.06
CA ARG A 418 -32.16 59.87 -21.24
C ARG A 418 -33.60 60.38 -21.25
N GLN A 419 -34.56 59.59 -20.74
CA GLN A 419 -35.96 60.00 -20.65
C GLN A 419 -36.18 61.04 -19.55
N HIS A 420 -35.45 60.95 -18.44
CA HIS A 420 -35.43 61.99 -17.41
C HIS A 420 -34.85 63.30 -17.94
N ASP A 421 -33.71 63.26 -18.63
CA ASP A 421 -33.11 64.46 -19.25
C ASP A 421 -34.07 65.13 -20.25
N LYS A 422 -34.79 64.32 -21.05
CA LYS A 422 -35.79 64.82 -22.01
C LYS A 422 -37.01 65.47 -21.35
N ASN A 423 -37.54 64.87 -20.28
CA ASN A 423 -38.61 65.48 -19.50
C ASN A 423 -38.14 66.75 -18.77
N THR A 424 -36.88 66.82 -18.36
CA THR A 424 -36.32 68.02 -17.70
C THR A 424 -36.13 69.16 -18.71
N SER A 425 -35.72 68.86 -19.94
CA SER A 425 -35.66 69.86 -21.03
C SER A 425 -37.04 70.33 -21.48
N ASP A 426 -38.04 69.45 -21.53
CA ASP A 426 -39.41 69.83 -21.92
C ASP A 426 -40.10 70.68 -20.84
N ILE A 427 -39.80 70.46 -19.55
CA ILE A 427 -40.29 71.33 -18.46
C ILE A 427 -39.65 72.73 -18.52
N HIS A 428 -38.34 72.81 -18.82
CA HIS A 428 -37.67 74.11 -19.00
C HIS A 428 -38.24 74.90 -20.19
N MET A 429 -38.60 74.23 -21.30
CA MET A 429 -39.21 74.92 -22.44
C MET A 429 -40.65 75.39 -22.19
N ILE A 430 -41.40 74.72 -21.32
CA ILE A 430 -42.77 75.14 -20.94
C ILE A 430 -42.75 76.35 -20.00
N ASP A 431 -41.73 76.52 -19.16
CA ASP A 431 -41.58 77.72 -18.31
C ASP A 431 -41.14 78.95 -19.13
N ASP A 432 -40.24 78.80 -20.11
CA ASP A 432 -39.84 79.90 -21.03
C ASP A 432 -41.03 80.39 -21.88
N ASP A 433 -41.90 79.48 -22.35
CA ASP A 433 -43.09 79.85 -23.13
C ASP A 433 -44.19 80.53 -22.29
N ARG A 434 -44.20 80.33 -20.96
CA ARG A 434 -45.13 81.03 -20.05
C ARG A 434 -44.67 82.42 -19.66
N GLU A 435 -43.37 82.68 -19.56
CA GLU A 435 -42.86 84.05 -19.37
C GLU A 435 -42.98 84.91 -20.64
N GLY A 436 -42.92 84.31 -21.83
CA GLY A 436 -43.07 85.02 -23.11
C GLY A 436 -44.49 85.52 -23.46
N GLN A 437 -45.54 84.96 -22.84
CA GLN A 437 -46.94 85.37 -23.08
C GLN A 437 -47.48 86.42 -22.10
N ALA A 438 -46.75 86.76 -21.02
CA ALA A 438 -47.19 87.75 -20.03
C ALA A 438 -46.79 89.21 -20.35
N THR A 439 -46.02 89.48 -21.43
CA THR A 439 -45.49 90.82 -21.74
C THR A 439 -45.98 91.44 -23.07
N LYS A 440 -47.05 90.92 -23.68
CA LYS A 440 -47.70 91.56 -24.85
C LYS A 440 -49.16 91.87 -24.58
N GLY A 441 -49.37 92.87 -23.74
CA GLY A 441 -50.67 93.45 -23.45
C GLY A 441 -50.50 94.61 -22.49
N ASP A 442 -49.94 95.71 -22.98
CA ASP A 442 -50.32 97.08 -22.61
C ASP A 442 -49.45 98.12 -23.33
N VAL A 443 -50.16 99.10 -23.90
CA VAL A 443 -49.76 100.38 -24.55
C VAL A 443 -49.33 100.33 -26.02
#